data_AF-A0A511J2A8-F1
#
_entry.id   AF-A0A511J2A8-F1
#
_cell.length_a   1.000
_cell.length_b   1.000
_cell.length_c   1.000
_cell.angle_alpha   90.00
_cell.angle_beta   90.00
_cell.angle_gamma   90.00
#
_symmetry.space_group_name_H-M   'P 1'
#
loop_
_entity.id
_entity.type
_entity.pdbx_description
1 polymer ?
#
loop_
_entity_poly.entity_id
_entity_poly.type
_entity_poly.pdbx_seq_one_letter_code
_entity_poly.pdbx_strand_id
1 'polypeptide(L)'
;MIKKILSSFIISTTLVAILMAVHFLVVLFSSPEPGKYLAYFKTMFFENITNPDGSITVSLGFTGEILPILISILLFTVFFTLTSTFHSILKERRSRLLGK
;
A
#
# COMPACT_ATOMS: atom_id res chain seq x y z
N MET A 1 4.10 24.03 -4.72
CA MET A 1 3.81 23.23 -3.51
C MET A 1 2.66 22.25 -3.74
N ILE A 2 1.47 22.73 -4.14
CA ILE A 2 0.28 21.89 -4.41
C ILE A 2 0.56 20.74 -5.41
N LYS A 3 1.20 21.02 -6.56
CA LYS A 3 1.55 19.97 -7.54
C LYS A 3 2.41 18.85 -6.93
N LYS A 4 3.35 19.16 -6.04
CA LYS A 4 4.23 18.17 -5.37
C LYS A 4 3.44 17.30 -4.40
N ILE A 5 2.54 17.91 -3.63
CA ILE A 5 1.66 17.21 -2.69
C ILE A 5 0.74 16.26 -3.47
N LEU A 6 0.13 16.73 -4.56
CA LEU A 6 -0.75 15.92 -5.41
C LEU A 6 0.00 14.73 -6.03
N SER A 7 1.18 14.95 -6.61
CA SER A 7 2.01 13.86 -7.13
C SER A 7 2.40 12.87 -6.04
N SER A 8 2.77 13.36 -4.84
CA SER A 8 3.12 12.50 -3.71
C SER A 8 1.92 11.66 -3.24
N PHE A 9 0.72 12.24 -3.23
CA PHE A 9 -0.52 11.54 -2.88
C PHE A 9 -0.86 10.44 -3.88
N ILE A 10 -0.74 10.71 -5.18
CA ILE A 10 -0.98 9.71 -6.24
C ILE A 10 0.03 8.56 -6.10
N ILE A 11 1.33 8.87 -5.98
CA ILE A 11 2.39 7.87 -5.81
C ILE A 11 2.14 7.02 -4.55
N SER A 12 1.73 7.65 -3.45
CA SER A 12 1.44 6.97 -2.18
C SER A 12 0.25 6.02 -2.30
N THR A 13 -0.82 6.47 -2.94
CA THR A 13 -2.02 5.65 -3.17
C THR A 13 -1.67 4.45 -4.05
N THR A 14 -0.92 4.65 -5.14
CA THR A 14 -0.47 3.56 -6.00
C THR A 14 0.43 2.59 -5.25
N LEU A 15 1.37 3.07 -4.45
CA LEU A 15 2.25 2.24 -3.64
C LEU A 15 1.47 1.40 -2.62
N VAL A 16 0.51 2.00 -1.91
CA VAL A 16 -0.34 1.28 -0.95
C VAL A 16 -1.15 0.20 -1.65
N ALA A 17 -1.74 0.49 -2.82
CA ALA A 17 -2.45 -0.52 -3.61
C ALA A 17 -1.56 -1.69 -4.03
N ILE A 18 -0.30 -1.41 -4.44
CA ILE A 18 0.67 -2.46 -4.76
C ILE A 18 1.01 -3.29 -3.51
N LEU A 19 1.28 -2.65 -2.38
CA LEU A 19 1.59 -3.35 -1.12
C LEU A 19 0.42 -4.22 -0.67
N MET A 20 -0.82 -3.72 -0.78
CA MET A 20 -2.03 -4.49 -0.52
C MET A 20 -2.11 -5.74 -1.40
N ALA A 21 -1.91 -5.58 -2.72
CA ALA A 21 -1.94 -6.69 -3.67
C ALA A 21 -0.85 -7.73 -3.37
N VAL A 22 0.38 -7.29 -3.08
CA VAL A 22 1.48 -8.18 -2.71
C VAL A 22 1.16 -8.93 -1.42
N HIS A 23 0.68 -8.25 -0.39
CA HIS A 23 0.33 -8.89 0.88
C HIS A 23 -0.80 -9.91 0.71
N PHE A 24 -1.77 -9.58 -0.15
CA PHE A 24 -2.84 -10.50 -0.50
C PHE A 24 -2.30 -11.76 -1.19
N LEU A 25 -1.42 -11.61 -2.20
CA LEU A 25 -0.81 -12.76 -2.88
C LEU A 25 0.03 -13.61 -1.92
N VAL A 26 0.77 -12.99 -1.01
CA VAL A 26 1.53 -13.71 0.02
C VAL A 26 0.59 -14.55 0.88
N VAL A 27 -0.49 -13.95 1.40
CA VAL A 27 -1.47 -14.68 2.22
C VAL A 27 -2.16 -15.78 1.43
N LEU A 28 -2.52 -15.54 0.18
CA LEU A 28 -3.15 -16.52 -0.71
C LEU A 28 -2.28 -17.77 -0.88
N PHE A 29 -0.98 -17.59 -1.13
CA PHE A 29 -0.06 -18.71 -1.37
C PHE A 29 0.55 -19.30 -0.10
N SER A 30 0.42 -18.63 1.05
CA SER A 30 0.91 -19.11 2.35
C SER A 30 -0.15 -19.81 3.20
N SER A 31 -1.37 -19.97 2.70
CA SER A 31 -2.51 -20.51 3.46
C SER A 31 -2.83 -21.95 3.02
N PRO A 32 -2.22 -22.97 3.64
CA PRO A 32 -2.36 -24.37 3.21
C PRO A 32 -3.69 -25.00 3.66
N GLU A 33 -4.32 -24.46 4.70
CA GLU A 33 -5.54 -25.02 5.28
C GLU A 33 -6.78 -24.20 4.88
N PRO A 34 -7.98 -24.81 4.91
CA PRO A 34 -9.24 -24.07 4.80
C PRO A 34 -9.43 -23.13 5.98
N GLY A 35 -9.77 -21.87 5.72
CA GLY A 35 -9.99 -20.88 6.76
C GLY A 35 -10.10 -19.46 6.24
N LYS A 36 -10.30 -18.53 7.18
CA LYS A 36 -10.34 -17.09 6.89
C LYS A 36 -9.04 -16.43 7.30
N TYR A 37 -8.35 -15.89 6.31
CA TYR A 37 -7.05 -15.24 6.45
C TYR A 37 -7.18 -13.75 6.21
N LEU A 38 -6.50 -12.96 7.04
CA LEU A 38 -6.53 -11.51 6.97
C LEU A 38 -5.27 -11.00 6.28
N ALA A 39 -5.45 -10.12 5.30
CA ALA A 39 -4.37 -9.49 4.56
C ALA A 39 -4.34 -7.98 4.82
N TYR A 40 -3.13 -7.42 4.78
CA TYR A 40 -2.84 -5.99 4.89
C TYR A 40 -3.59 -5.30 6.05
N PHE A 41 -3.04 -5.35 7.26
CA PHE A 41 -3.63 -4.74 8.47
C PHE A 41 -5.12 -5.06 8.68
N LYS A 42 -5.52 -6.32 8.40
CA LYS A 42 -6.91 -6.79 8.51
C LYS A 42 -7.92 -6.03 7.63
N THR A 43 -7.47 -5.27 6.65
CA THR A 43 -8.36 -4.48 5.78
C THR A 43 -9.01 -5.35 4.70
N MET A 44 -8.34 -6.44 4.32
CA MET A 44 -8.82 -7.42 3.36
C MET A 44 -8.87 -8.80 4.00
N PHE A 45 -9.72 -9.66 3.46
CA PHE A 45 -9.75 -11.06 3.81
C PHE A 45 -9.72 -11.94 2.57
N PHE A 46 -9.16 -13.11 2.77
CA PHE A 46 -9.19 -14.27 1.91
C PHE A 46 -9.83 -15.40 2.68
N GLU A 47 -10.81 -16.08 2.12
CA GLU A 47 -11.42 -17.25 2.75
C GLU A 47 -11.52 -18.39 1.75
N ASN A 48 -11.00 -19.55 2.13
CA ASN A 48 -11.12 -20.79 1.37
C ASN A 48 -11.93 -21.82 2.17
N ILE A 49 -12.99 -22.34 1.56
CA ILE A 49 -13.85 -23.36 2.16
C ILE A 49 -13.83 -24.57 1.24
N THR A 50 -13.48 -25.73 1.79
CA THR A 50 -13.63 -27.01 1.10
C THR A 50 -15.07 -27.49 1.28
N ASN A 51 -15.79 -27.60 0.17
CA ASN A 51 -17.17 -28.08 0.15
C ASN A 51 -17.22 -29.62 0.28
N PRO A 52 -18.38 -30.19 0.67
CA PRO A 52 -18.54 -31.64 0.79
C PRO A 52 -18.31 -32.43 -0.50
N ASP A 53 -18.45 -31.77 -1.65
CA ASP A 53 -18.19 -32.33 -2.99
C ASP A 53 -16.70 -32.29 -3.40
N GLY A 54 -15.82 -31.81 -2.51
CA GLY A 54 -14.39 -31.67 -2.76
C GLY A 54 -14.00 -30.42 -3.55
N SER A 55 -14.96 -29.57 -3.92
CA SER A 55 -14.65 -28.27 -4.53
C SER A 55 -14.13 -27.26 -3.50
N ILE A 56 -13.35 -26.29 -3.94
CA ILE A 56 -12.84 -25.20 -3.10
C ILE A 56 -13.50 -23.90 -3.52
N THR A 57 -14.28 -23.31 -2.61
CA THR A 57 -14.81 -21.95 -2.79
C THR A 57 -13.80 -20.96 -2.24
N VAL A 58 -13.45 -19.96 -3.04
CA VAL A 58 -12.59 -18.85 -2.64
C VAL A 58 -13.40 -17.56 -2.60
N SER A 59 -13.38 -16.89 -1.45
CA SER A 59 -14.00 -15.59 -1.22
C SER A 59 -12.93 -14.55 -0.92
N LEU A 60 -13.02 -13.40 -1.59
CA LEU A 60 -12.20 -12.23 -1.35
C LEU A 60 -13.10 -11.05 -1.01
N GLY A 61 -12.69 -10.25 -0.03
CA GLY A 61 -13.36 -8.98 0.22
C GLY A 61 -12.60 -8.06 1.16
N PHE A 62 -13.24 -6.93 1.45
CA PHE A 62 -12.81 -5.99 2.47
C PHE A 62 -13.53 -6.28 3.78
N THR A 63 -12.83 -6.11 4.90
CA THR A 63 -13.42 -6.26 6.24
C THR A 63 -14.20 -5.04 6.70
N GLY A 64 -14.04 -3.90 6.01
CA GLY A 64 -14.55 -2.60 6.44
C GLY A 64 -13.55 -1.79 7.27
N GLU A 65 -12.45 -2.39 7.73
CA GLU A 65 -11.36 -1.68 8.43
C GLU A 65 -10.53 -0.86 7.43
N ILE A 66 -11.04 0.29 6.96
CA ILE A 66 -10.36 1.14 5.96
C ILE A 66 -9.29 2.05 6.58
N LEU A 67 -9.32 2.25 7.90
CA LEU A 67 -8.45 3.19 8.59
C LEU A 67 -6.95 2.92 8.37
N PRO A 68 -6.45 1.66 8.41
CA PRO A 68 -5.05 1.37 8.13
C PRO A 68 -4.62 1.76 6.71
N ILE A 69 -5.51 1.65 5.72
CA ILE A 69 -5.23 2.09 4.33
C ILE A 69 -5.01 3.60 4.31
N LEU A 70 -5.93 4.35 4.91
CA LEU A 70 -5.86 5.82 4.97
C LEU A 70 -4.60 6.30 5.70
N ILE A 71 -4.26 5.69 6.84
CA ILE A 71 -3.04 6.00 7.59
C ILE A 71 -1.80 5.71 6.74
N SER A 72 -1.76 4.57 6.04
CA SER A 72 -0.63 4.22 5.17
C SER A 72 -0.44 5.25 4.06
N ILE A 73 -1.52 5.63 3.37
CA ILE A 73 -1.48 6.65 2.30
C ILE A 73 -0.98 7.98 2.87
N LEU A 74 -1.48 8.39 4.03
CA LEU A 74 -1.07 9.64 4.68
C LEU A 74 0.43 9.62 5.02
N LEU A 75 0.92 8.56 5.64
CA LEU A 75 2.33 8.41 6.02
C LEU A 75 3.26 8.46 4.81
N PHE A 76 2.94 7.70 3.75
CA PHE A 76 3.73 7.75 2.51
C PHE A 76 3.65 9.10 1.82
N THR A 77 2.50 9.78 1.85
CA THR A 77 2.35 11.11 1.24
C THR A 77 3.24 12.13 1.94
N VAL A 78 3.24 12.12 3.28
CA VAL A 78 4.11 12.97 4.09
C VAL A 78 5.58 12.65 3.81
N PHE A 79 5.95 11.36 3.80
CA PHE A 79 7.31 10.92 3.53
C PHE A 79 7.83 11.38 2.16
N PHE A 80 7.07 11.17 1.08
CA PHE A 80 7.46 11.61 -0.26
C PHE A 80 7.48 13.13 -0.40
N THR A 81 6.54 13.83 0.24
CA THR A 81 6.52 15.30 0.24
C THR A 81 7.77 15.88 0.92
N LEU A 82 8.13 15.35 2.10
CA LEU A 82 9.35 15.76 2.81
C LEU A 82 10.59 15.46 1.98
N THR A 83 10.72 14.22 1.48
CA THR A 83 11.87 13.79 0.69
C THR A 83 12.05 14.65 -0.57
N SER A 84 10.97 14.93 -1.30
CA SER A 84 11.02 15.80 -2.49
C SER A 84 11.41 17.25 -2.15
N THR A 85 11.01 17.73 -0.97
CA THR A 85 11.34 19.07 -0.48
C THR A 85 12.82 19.16 -0.12
N PHE A 86 13.33 18.22 0.68
CA PHE A 86 14.76 18.11 0.99
C PHE A 86 15.61 18.00 -0.26
N HIS A 87 15.22 17.14 -1.21
CA HIS A 87 15.92 17.00 -2.48
C HIS A 87 15.98 18.31 -3.27
N SER A 88 14.87 19.07 -3.30
CA SER A 88 14.83 20.37 -3.97
C SER A 88 15.79 21.37 -3.34
N ILE A 89 15.81 21.45 -2.00
CA ILE A 89 16.69 22.35 -1.25
C ILE A 89 18.17 22.00 -1.49
N LEU A 90 18.52 20.71 -1.43
CA LEU A 90 19.88 20.25 -1.68
C LEU A 90 20.33 20.51 -3.12
N LYS A 91 19.44 20.29 -4.10
CA LYS A 91 19.71 20.57 -5.51
C LYS A 91 19.97 22.06 -5.76
N GLU A 92 19.18 22.93 -5.13
CA GLU A 92 19.36 24.37 -5.23
C GLU A 92 20.70 24.81 -4.62
N ARG A 93 21.03 24.32 -3.42
CA ARG A 93 22.34 24.58 -2.78
C ARG A 93 23.50 24.11 -3.65
N ARG A 94 23.38 22.93 -4.25
CA ARG A 94 24.38 22.38 -5.17
C ARG A 94 24.56 23.26 -6.42
N SER A 95 23.48 23.74 -7.04
CA SER A 95 23.59 24.62 -8.23
C SER A 95 24.37 25.89 -7.90
N ARG A 96 24.03 26.54 -6.78
CA ARG A 96 24.72 27.75 -6.31
C ARG A 96 26.21 27.52 -6.08
N LEU A 97 26.59 26.38 -5.49
CA LEU A 97 28.00 26.04 -5.23
C LEU A 97 28.78 25.71 -6.51
N LEU A 98 28.10 25.21 -7.55
CA LEU A 98 28.72 24.87 -8.84
C LEU A 98 28.72 26.04 -9.83
N GLY A 99 28.31 27.24 -9.41
CA GLY A 99 28.33 28.44 -10.24
C GLY A 99 27.46 28.35 -11.50
N LYS A 100 26.42 27.50 -11.48
CA LYS A 100 25.41 27.38 -12.54
C LYS A 100 24.08 27.97 -12.09
#